data_AF-A0A1E1XJM3-F1
#
_entry.id   AF-A0A1E1XJM3-F1
#
_cell.length_a   1.000
_cell.length_b   1.000
_cell.length_c   1.000
_cell.angle_alpha   90.00
_cell.angle_beta   90.00
_cell.angle_gamma   90.00
#
_symmetry.space_group_name_H-M   'P 1'
#
loop_
_entity.id
_entity.type
_entity.pdbx_description
1 polymer ?
#
loop_
_entity_poly.entity_id
_entity_poly.type
_entity_poly.pdbx_seq_one_letter_code
_entity_poly.pdbx_strand_id
1 'polypeptide(L)'
;ESETLEGRAAAIQEKLDNTYRQIVFLDQQIRDLKRLYKRAEKNNKYAFRYNIRMKMSIASGIKMMYYHYANTKVAELERITTQMEEARSTASDTSDGDRV
;
A
#
# COMPACT_ATOMS: atom_id res chain seq x y z
N GLU A 1 22.91 14.80 0.33
CA GLU A 1 22.45 13.45 -0.06
C GLU A 1 21.57 12.78 1.01
N SER A 2 21.92 12.83 2.30
CA SER A 2 21.06 12.29 3.38
C SER A 2 19.67 12.98 3.46
N GLU A 3 19.63 14.32 3.40
CA GLU A 3 18.37 15.11 3.42
C GLU A 3 17.43 14.79 2.24
N THR A 4 18.00 14.42 1.08
CA THR A 4 17.21 14.00 -0.09
C THR A 4 16.65 12.58 0.03
N LEU A 5 17.33 11.68 0.76
CA LEU A 5 16.85 10.33 1.01
C LEU A 5 15.72 10.31 2.04
N GLU A 6 15.83 11.12 3.09
CA GLU A 6 14.78 11.32 4.09
C GLU A 6 13.48 11.86 3.45
N GLY A 7 13.59 12.88 2.62
CA GLY A 7 12.44 13.42 1.88
C GLY A 7 11.79 12.38 0.97
N ARG A 8 12.58 11.50 0.35
CA ARG A 8 12.06 10.42 -0.50
C ARG A 8 11.37 9.33 0.32
N ALA A 9 11.94 8.94 1.46
CA ALA A 9 11.34 7.97 2.38
C ALA A 9 9.99 8.48 2.91
N ALA A 10 9.92 9.75 3.34
CA ALA A 10 8.68 10.39 3.78
C ALA A 10 7.60 10.39 2.68
N ALA A 11 7.96 10.73 1.44
CA ALA A 11 7.03 10.71 0.32
C ALA A 11 6.53 9.29 -0.03
N ILE A 12 7.36 8.26 0.17
CA ILE A 12 6.93 6.86 -0.01
C ILE A 12 5.97 6.45 1.11
N GLN A 13 6.27 6.83 2.36
CA GLN A 13 5.40 6.56 3.49
C GLN A 13 4.00 7.19 3.30
N GLU A 14 3.92 8.44 2.84
CA GLU A 14 2.64 9.08 2.54
C GLU A 14 1.85 8.33 1.47
N LYS A 15 2.53 7.84 0.41
CA LYS A 15 1.90 7.02 -0.63
C LYS A 15 1.41 5.67 -0.10
N LEU A 16 2.14 5.06 0.83
CA LEU A 16 1.73 3.83 1.51
C LEU A 16 0.48 4.05 2.36
N ASP A 17 0.46 5.10 3.17
CA ASP A 17 -0.70 5.44 4.02
C ASP A 17 -1.95 5.64 3.17
N ASN A 18 -1.84 6.38 2.06
CA ASN A 18 -2.92 6.55 1.11
C ASN A 18 -3.35 5.24 0.47
N THR A 19 -2.40 4.37 0.12
CA THR A 19 -2.68 3.03 -0.43
C THR A 19 -3.46 2.16 0.55
N TYR A 20 -3.07 2.14 1.83
CA TYR A 20 -3.78 1.37 2.86
C TYR A 20 -5.19 1.90 3.08
N ARG A 21 -5.41 3.22 3.04
CA ARG A 21 -6.77 3.80 3.08
C ARG A 21 -7.63 3.29 1.92
N GLN A 22 -7.08 3.21 0.70
CA GLN A 22 -7.80 2.67 -0.46
C GLN A 22 -8.14 1.19 -0.30
N ILE A 23 -7.22 0.39 0.26
CA ILE A 23 -7.47 -1.04 0.55
C ILE A 23 -8.63 -1.19 1.53
N VAL A 24 -8.62 -0.43 2.63
CA VAL A 24 -9.70 -0.46 3.64
C VAL A 24 -11.04 -0.04 3.03
N PHE A 25 -11.04 1.00 2.20
CA PHE A 25 -12.22 1.47 1.49
C PHE A 25 -12.80 0.40 0.56
N LEU A 26 -11.97 -0.23 -0.27
CA LEU A 26 -12.39 -1.30 -1.18
C LEU A 26 -12.92 -2.51 -0.41
N ASP A 27 -12.33 -2.82 0.74
CA ASP A 27 -12.84 -3.89 1.60
C ASP A 27 -14.24 -3.59 2.12
N GLN A 28 -14.50 -2.34 2.50
CA GLN A 28 -15.84 -1.93 2.91
C GLN A 28 -16.82 -2.04 1.74
N GLN A 29 -16.45 -1.58 0.55
CA GLN A 29 -17.28 -1.73 -0.65
C GLN A 29 -17.59 -3.19 -0.97
N ILE A 30 -16.60 -4.09 -0.89
CA ILE A 30 -16.80 -5.53 -1.11
C ILE A 30 -17.78 -6.10 -0.07
N ARG A 31 -17.68 -5.72 1.20
CA ARG A 31 -18.63 -6.14 2.25
C ARG A 31 -20.04 -5.68 1.94
N ASP A 32 -20.22 -4.45 1.48
CA ASP A 32 -21.54 -3.90 1.15
C ASP A 32 -22.15 -4.58 -0.08
N LEU A 33 -21.35 -4.81 -1.12
CA LEU A 33 -21.76 -5.59 -2.29
C LEU A 33 -22.17 -7.02 -1.90
N LYS A 34 -21.44 -7.68 -1.00
CA LYS A 34 -21.82 -9.00 -0.47
C LYS A 34 -23.17 -8.97 0.25
N ARG A 35 -23.46 -7.93 1.04
CA ARG A 35 -24.77 -7.76 1.70
C ARG A 35 -25.89 -7.56 0.67
N LEU A 36 -25.66 -6.73 -0.34
CA LEU A 36 -26.62 -6.52 -1.44
C LEU A 36 -26.86 -7.80 -2.24
N TYR A 37 -25.80 -8.58 -2.49
CA TYR A 37 -25.91 -9.87 -3.17
C TYR A 37 -26.84 -10.83 -2.40
N LYS A 38 -26.60 -11.00 -1.09
CA LYS A 38 -27.46 -11.84 -0.24
C LYS A 38 -28.92 -11.40 -0.26
N ARG A 39 -29.18 -10.08 -0.30
CA ARG A 39 -30.54 -9.56 -0.45
C ARG A 39 -31.13 -9.86 -1.83
N ALA A 40 -30.34 -9.75 -2.90
CA ALA A 40 -30.76 -10.07 -4.27
C ALA A 40 -31.08 -11.56 -4.47
N GLU A 41 -30.33 -12.43 -3.78
CA GLU A 41 -30.53 -13.87 -3.73
C GLU A 41 -31.88 -14.22 -3.10
N LYS A 42 -32.17 -13.68 -1.92
CA LYS A 42 -33.47 -13.88 -1.25
C LYS A 42 -34.69 -13.45 -2.09
N ASN A 43 -34.51 -12.47 -2.98
CA ASN A 43 -35.57 -11.91 -3.82
C ASN A 43 -35.57 -12.45 -5.26
N ASN A 44 -34.81 -13.51 -5.56
CA ASN A 44 -34.71 -14.10 -6.90
C ASN A 44 -34.36 -13.13 -8.05
N LYS A 45 -33.58 -12.07 -7.78
CA LYS A 45 -33.21 -11.06 -8.79
C LYS A 45 -31.95 -11.46 -9.57
N TYR A 46 -32.07 -12.38 -10.52
CA TYR A 46 -30.96 -12.98 -11.29
C TYR A 46 -30.01 -11.95 -11.95
N ALA A 47 -30.55 -11.02 -12.75
CA ALA A 47 -29.73 -10.00 -13.42
C ALA A 47 -29.00 -9.09 -12.43
N PHE A 48 -29.63 -8.78 -11.30
CA PHE A 48 -29.04 -7.95 -10.25
C PHE A 48 -27.89 -8.68 -9.54
N ARG A 49 -28.02 -10.00 -9.31
CA ARG A 49 -26.93 -10.83 -8.79
C ARG A 49 -25.71 -10.84 -9.70
N TYR A 50 -25.92 -10.97 -11.01
CA TYR A 50 -24.83 -10.93 -11.98
C TYR A 50 -24.08 -9.59 -11.93
N ASN A 51 -24.81 -8.49 -11.95
CA ASN A 51 -24.23 -7.15 -11.84
C ASN A 51 -23.43 -6.96 -10.54
N ILE A 52 -23.96 -7.40 -9.40
CA ILE A 52 -23.25 -7.30 -8.12
C ILE A 52 -21.97 -8.15 -8.13
N ARG A 53 -22.04 -9.38 -8.67
CA ARG A 53 -20.87 -10.24 -8.81
C ARG A 53 -19.78 -9.62 -9.67
N MET A 54 -20.15 -9.00 -10.80
CA MET A 54 -19.20 -8.25 -11.63
C MET A 54 -18.54 -7.10 -10.85
N LYS A 55 -19.33 -6.29 -10.15
CA LYS A 55 -18.80 -5.20 -9.30
C LYS A 55 -17.87 -5.71 -8.20
N MET A 56 -18.20 -6.83 -7.56
CA MET A 56 -17.33 -7.46 -6.56
C MET A 56 -16.01 -7.93 -7.18
N SER A 57 -16.05 -8.52 -8.37
CA SER A 57 -14.85 -8.98 -9.08
C SER A 57 -13.92 -7.82 -9.41
N ILE A 58 -14.48 -6.71 -9.92
CA ILE A 58 -13.73 -5.50 -10.24
C ILE A 58 -13.11 -4.91 -8.97
N ALA A 59 -13.88 -4.72 -7.90
CA ALA A 59 -13.37 -4.18 -6.63
C ALA A 59 -12.27 -5.05 -6.03
N SER A 60 -12.40 -6.38 -6.13
CA SER A 60 -11.39 -7.32 -5.65
C SER A 60 -10.10 -7.23 -6.48
N GLY A 61 -10.20 -7.11 -7.80
CA GLY A 61 -9.05 -6.91 -8.68
C GLY A 61 -8.30 -5.61 -8.37
N ILE A 62 -9.02 -4.51 -8.19
CA ILE A 62 -8.43 -3.22 -7.81
C ILE A 62 -7.77 -3.31 -6.42
N LYS A 63 -8.40 -4.00 -5.46
CA LYS A 63 -7.81 -4.21 -4.12
C LYS A 63 -6.48 -4.95 -4.22
N MET A 64 -6.40 -6.00 -5.04
CA MET A 64 -5.16 -6.73 -5.28
C MET A 64 -4.09 -5.84 -5.92
N MET A 65 -4.47 -4.99 -6.87
CA MET A 65 -3.54 -4.02 -7.47
C MET A 65 -2.93 -3.09 -6.40
N TYR A 66 -3.73 -2.59 -5.45
CA TYR A 66 -3.20 -1.78 -4.35
C TYR A 66 -2.29 -2.57 -3.40
N TYR A 67 -2.57 -3.84 -3.12
CA TYR A 67 -1.64 -4.69 -2.36
C TYR A 67 -0.30 -4.84 -3.07
N HIS A 68 -0.31 -5.12 -4.38
CA HIS A 68 0.92 -5.20 -5.17
C HIS A 68 1.69 -3.87 -5.15
N TYR A 69 0.98 -2.75 -5.33
CA TYR A 69 1.59 -1.43 -5.25
C TYR A 69 2.22 -1.15 -3.87
N ALA A 70 1.51 -1.47 -2.79
CA ALA A 70 2.02 -1.33 -1.43
C ALA A 70 3.29 -2.15 -1.23
N ASN A 71 3.30 -3.42 -1.65
CA ASN A 71 4.48 -4.27 -1.51
C ASN A 71 5.70 -3.71 -2.27
N THR A 72 5.49 -3.22 -3.49
CA THR A 72 6.56 -2.56 -4.26
C THR A 72 7.10 -1.33 -3.55
N LYS A 73 6.23 -0.53 -2.90
CA LYS A 73 6.63 0.68 -2.18
C LYS A 73 7.29 0.41 -0.84
N VAL A 74 6.88 -0.62 -0.12
CA VAL A 74 7.57 -1.11 1.09
C VAL A 74 8.98 -1.55 0.73
N ALA A 75 9.15 -2.36 -0.32
CA ALA A 75 10.47 -2.78 -0.77
C ALA A 75 11.35 -1.59 -1.22
N GLU A 76 10.77 -0.53 -1.79
CA GLU A 76 11.49 0.70 -2.11
C GLU A 76 11.91 1.47 -0.83
N LEU A 77 11.03 1.56 0.16
CA LEU A 77 11.29 2.21 1.43
C LEU A 77 12.39 1.51 2.22
N GLU A 78 12.36 0.18 2.28
CA GLU A 78 13.39 -0.64 2.91
C GLU A 78 14.78 -0.35 2.30
N ARG A 79 14.88 -0.33 0.97
CA ARG A 79 16.14 -0.01 0.27
C ARG A 79 16.67 1.37 0.63
N ILE A 80 15.81 2.39 0.66
CA ILE A 80 16.21 3.76 1.02
C ILE A 80 16.65 3.83 2.47
N THR A 81 15.95 3.12 3.36
CA THR A 81 16.29 3.08 4.79
C THR A 81 17.65 2.44 5.01
N THR A 82 17.94 1.32 4.33
CA THR A 82 19.28 0.68 4.37
C THR A 82 20.37 1.62 3.84
N GLN A 83 20.13 2.32 2.72
CA GLN A 83 21.08 3.30 2.18
C GLN A 83 21.37 4.45 3.16
N MET A 84 20.36 4.90 3.91
CA MET A 84 20.54 5.92 4.93
C MET A 84 21.37 5.41 6.12
N GLU A 85 21.16 4.17 6.55
CA GLU A 85 21.94 3.54 7.62
C GLU A 85 23.41 3.34 7.23
N GLU A 86 23.67 2.91 6.00
CA GLU A 86 25.01 2.77 5.43
C GLU A 86 25.73 4.14 5.37
N ALA A 87 25.06 5.17 4.86
CA ALA A 87 25.60 6.53 4.79
C ALA A 87 25.89 7.12 6.18
N ARG A 88 25.08 6.77 7.18
CA ARG A 88 25.30 7.21 8.57
C ARG A 88 26.50 6.51 9.21
N SER A 89 26.72 5.24 8.88
CA SER A 89 27.83 4.44 9.42
C SER A 89 29.18 4.89 8.86
N THR A 90 29.27 5.22 7.57
CA THR A 90 30.52 5.73 6.96
C THR A 90 30.92 7.12 7.45
N ALA A 91 29.96 7.97 7.82
CA ALA A 91 30.21 9.28 8.42
C ALA A 91 30.76 9.18 9.87
N SER A 92 30.50 8.09 10.58
CA SER A 92 31.01 7.83 11.94
C SER A 92 32.50 7.44 11.91
N ASP A 93 32.90 6.57 10.99
CA ASP A 93 34.27 6.03 10.94
C ASP A 93 35.34 7.05 10.49
N THR A 94 34.94 8.14 9.84
CA THR A 94 35.85 9.21 9.40
C THR A 94 36.18 10.23 10.50
N SER A 95 35.44 10.22 11.62
CA SER A 95 35.61 11.19 12.71
C SER A 95 36.67 10.80 13.75
N ASP A 96 37.11 9.54 13.78
CA ASP A 96 37.99 9.02 14.85
C ASP A 96 39.48 8.93 14.45
N GLY A 97 39.84 9.42 13.26
CA GLY A 97 41.19 9.30 12.68
C GLY A 97 42.13 10.50 12.85
N ASP A 98 41.71 11.63 13.45
CA ASP A 98 42.52 12.87 13.52
C ASP A 98 43.10 13.17 14.92
N ARG A 99 43.44 12.11 15.67
CA ARG A 99 44.25 12.21 16.88
C ARG A 99 45.39 11.19 16.83
N VAL A 100 46.56 11.64 16.39
CA VAL A 100 47.91 11.52 16.99
C VAL A 100 48.94 12.00 15.96
#